data_AF-A0A951DTK7-F1
#
_entry.id   AF-A0A951DTK7-F1
#
_cell.length_a   1.000
_cell.length_b   1.000
_cell.length_c   1.000
_cell.angle_alpha   90.00
_cell.angle_beta   90.00
_cell.angle_gamma   90.00
#
_symmetry.space_group_name_H-M   'P 1'
#
loop_
_entity.id
_entity.type
_entity.pdbx_description
1 polymer ?
#
loop_
_entity_poly.entity_id
_entity_poly.type
_entity_poly.pdbx_seq_one_letter_code
_entity_poly.pdbx_strand_id
1 'polypeptide(L)'
;SQPDRIQSNGQRFGRWTARHTEIDRGGLATSIDTAPHIVDAVSGCALMVCRELADSVGPLDEQFFLYFEDLDWCLRARRSGFSVMCIPAARVWHRGGASIGRSSPRTTLYSVRNHLALAVRATGWRTGQLTWPLIVAYHAAYILANREQWTVAHVRALVLGVFHGVAGRLGEEPSI
;
A
#
# COMPACT_ATOMS: atom_id res chain seq x y z
N SER A 1 -0.48 -4.85 19.79
CA SER A 1 -0.99 -3.66 19.09
C SER A 1 -0.88 -2.48 20.05
N GLN A 2 -0.57 -1.28 19.56
CA GLN A 2 -0.60 -0.07 20.40
C GLN A 2 -1.98 0.58 20.22
N PRO A 3 -2.88 0.42 21.20
CA PRO A 3 -4.29 0.77 21.07
C PRO A 3 -4.58 2.25 20.82
N ASP A 4 -3.68 3.06 21.31
CA ASP A 4 -3.70 4.51 21.35
C ASP A 4 -3.14 5.15 20.08
N ARG A 5 -2.58 4.35 19.16
CA ARG A 5 -1.89 4.86 17.97
C ARG A 5 -2.59 4.58 16.67
N ILE A 6 -2.53 5.56 15.78
CA ILE A 6 -3.10 5.51 14.45
C ILE A 6 -2.24 4.62 13.57
N GLN A 7 -2.86 3.60 12.98
CA GLN A 7 -2.23 2.81 11.93
C GLN A 7 -2.38 3.48 10.56
N SER A 8 -3.58 3.99 10.26
CA SER A 8 -3.91 4.72 9.04
C SER A 8 -5.06 5.68 9.33
N ASN A 9 -4.95 6.92 8.83
CA ASN A 9 -6.04 7.91 8.77
C ASN A 9 -6.32 8.27 7.30
N GLY A 10 -6.22 7.26 6.41
CA GLY A 10 -6.20 7.45 4.96
C GLY A 10 -4.79 7.65 4.40
N GLN A 11 -4.71 7.67 3.08
CA GLN A 11 -3.47 7.66 2.33
C GLN A 11 -3.46 8.76 1.26
N ARG A 12 -2.26 9.29 1.00
CA ARG A 12 -1.99 10.16 -0.16
C ARG A 12 -1.11 9.45 -1.17
N PHE A 13 -1.32 9.74 -2.45
CA PHE A 13 -0.56 9.19 -3.57
C PHE A 13 0.08 10.29 -4.41
N GLY A 14 1.41 10.30 -4.47
CA GLY A 14 2.17 11.24 -5.28
C GLY A 14 2.26 10.76 -6.73
N ARG A 15 1.50 11.37 -7.66
CA ARG A 15 1.51 10.98 -9.09
C ARG A 15 2.90 10.98 -9.74
N TRP A 16 3.80 11.86 -9.30
CA TRP A 16 5.13 12.01 -9.92
C TRP A 16 6.23 11.18 -9.24
N THR A 17 5.98 10.69 -8.03
CA THR A 17 6.91 9.84 -7.28
C THR A 17 6.42 8.40 -7.17
N ALA A 18 5.17 8.16 -7.56
CA ALA A 18 4.37 6.97 -7.29
C ALA A 18 4.33 6.55 -5.80
N ARG A 19 4.76 7.44 -4.90
CA ARG A 19 4.87 7.15 -3.47
C ARG A 19 3.50 7.27 -2.82
N HIS A 20 3.17 6.30 -1.97
CA HIS A 20 2.08 6.42 -1.02
C HIS A 20 2.58 6.82 0.37
N THR A 21 1.80 7.63 1.08
CA THR A 21 2.07 8.02 2.46
C THR A 21 0.81 7.89 3.30
N GLU A 22 0.96 7.28 4.47
CA GLU A 22 -0.10 7.20 5.47
C GLU A 22 -0.25 8.53 6.20
N ILE A 23 -1.49 9.00 6.33
CA ILE A 23 -1.83 10.19 7.10
C ILE A 23 -1.83 9.81 8.60
N ASP A 24 -1.18 10.64 9.42
CA ASP A 24 -1.11 10.53 10.89
C ASP A 24 -0.57 9.21 11.47
N ARG A 25 0.11 8.38 10.66
CA ARG A 25 0.64 7.08 11.11
C ARG A 25 1.57 7.23 12.31
N GLY A 26 1.28 6.48 13.36
CA GLY A 26 2.03 6.50 14.62
C GLY A 26 1.68 7.68 15.54
N GLY A 27 0.83 8.61 15.10
CA GLY A 27 0.24 9.64 15.94
C GLY A 27 -0.76 9.07 16.96
N LEU A 28 -1.10 9.88 17.97
CA LEU A 28 -2.10 9.50 18.97
C LEU A 28 -3.50 9.59 18.37
N ALA A 29 -4.34 8.59 18.62
CA ALA A 29 -5.72 8.58 18.15
C ALA A 29 -6.57 9.71 18.74
N THR A 30 -6.14 10.32 19.85
CA THR A 30 -6.78 11.48 20.48
C THR A 30 -6.36 12.81 19.88
N SER A 31 -5.31 12.86 19.06
CA SER A 31 -4.76 14.12 18.51
C SER A 31 -5.26 14.45 17.11
N ILE A 32 -6.11 13.61 16.51
CA ILE A 32 -6.62 13.83 15.14
C ILE A 32 -7.98 14.51 15.13
N ASP A 33 -8.17 15.36 14.13
CA ASP A 33 -9.49 15.88 13.77
C ASP A 33 -10.39 14.72 13.31
N THR A 34 -11.62 14.70 13.82
CA THR A 34 -12.62 13.69 13.50
C THR A 34 -13.47 14.02 12.28
N ALA A 35 -13.30 15.22 11.71
CA ALA A 35 -13.99 15.63 10.51
C ALA A 35 -13.65 14.71 9.31
N PRO A 36 -14.65 14.31 8.51
CA PRO A 36 -14.42 13.63 7.25
C PRO A 36 -13.52 14.44 6.32
N HIS A 37 -12.59 13.79 5.63
CA HIS A 37 -11.71 14.46 4.68
C HIS A 37 -11.40 13.59 3.46
N ILE A 38 -11.11 14.25 2.33
CA ILE A 38 -10.80 13.58 1.06
C ILE A 38 -9.37 13.04 1.11
N VAL A 39 -9.22 11.81 0.63
CA VAL A 39 -7.93 11.09 0.53
C VAL A 39 -7.82 10.41 -0.82
N ASP A 40 -6.62 9.89 -1.14
CA ASP A 40 -6.43 9.11 -2.37
C ASP A 40 -6.81 7.64 -2.20
N ALA A 41 -6.66 7.11 -0.98
CA ALA A 41 -7.05 5.75 -0.63
C ALA A 41 -7.29 5.59 0.88
N VAL A 42 -7.97 4.51 1.24
CA VAL A 42 -8.15 4.04 2.61
C VAL A 42 -7.78 2.55 2.67
N SER A 43 -7.42 2.07 3.86
CA SER A 43 -7.05 0.66 4.02
C SER A 43 -8.23 -0.28 3.79
N GLY A 44 -7.98 -1.39 3.10
CA GLY A 44 -8.95 -2.48 2.90
C GLY A 44 -9.45 -3.13 4.21
N CYS A 45 -8.78 -2.89 5.35
CA CYS A 45 -9.23 -3.35 6.66
C CYS A 45 -10.61 -2.79 7.07
N ALA A 46 -10.94 -1.59 6.61
CA ALA A 46 -12.19 -0.91 6.94
C ALA A 46 -12.62 -0.02 5.76
N LEU A 47 -13.16 -0.65 4.73
CA LEU A 47 -13.62 0.00 3.50
C LEU A 47 -15.14 -0.20 3.35
N MET A 48 -15.88 0.88 3.12
CA MET A 48 -17.30 0.86 2.80
C MET A 48 -17.52 1.51 1.45
N VAL A 49 -18.32 0.88 0.61
CA VAL A 49 -18.55 1.31 -0.78
C VAL A 49 -20.03 1.23 -1.12
N CYS A 50 -20.51 2.11 -1.99
CA CYS A 50 -21.85 1.94 -2.56
C CYS A 50 -21.82 0.86 -3.65
N ARG A 51 -22.98 0.25 -3.92
CA ARG A 51 -23.13 -0.76 -4.96
C ARG A 51 -22.70 -0.24 -6.33
N GLU A 52 -23.12 0.98 -6.67
CA GLU A 52 -22.78 1.62 -7.95
C GLU A 52 -21.26 1.70 -8.17
N LEU A 53 -20.50 2.07 -7.14
CA LEU A 53 -19.04 2.10 -7.19
C LEU A 53 -18.47 0.68 -7.39
N ALA A 54 -18.97 -0.31 -6.65
CA ALA A 54 -18.50 -1.69 -6.76
C ALA A 54 -18.75 -2.26 -8.17
N ASP A 55 -19.92 -1.99 -8.75
CA ASP A 55 -20.29 -2.43 -10.09
C ASP A 55 -19.47 -1.70 -11.18
N SER A 56 -19.13 -0.41 -10.96
CA SER A 56 -18.33 0.39 -11.89
C SER A 56 -16.85 0.02 -11.89
N VAL A 57 -16.25 -0.20 -10.72
CA VAL A 57 -14.80 -0.43 -10.57
C VAL A 57 -14.44 -1.90 -10.65
N GLY A 58 -15.37 -2.79 -10.29
CA GLY A 58 -15.13 -4.22 -10.19
C GLY A 58 -14.34 -4.61 -8.93
N PRO A 59 -13.90 -5.87 -8.83
CA PRO A 59 -13.24 -6.38 -7.63
C PRO A 59 -11.82 -5.81 -7.42
N LEU A 60 -11.26 -6.12 -6.25
CA LEU A 60 -9.83 -6.02 -6.00
C LEU A 60 -9.08 -6.92 -7.00
N ASP A 61 -7.89 -6.49 -7.40
CA ASP A 61 -7.09 -7.26 -8.34
C ASP A 61 -6.27 -8.32 -7.58
N GLU A 62 -6.64 -9.59 -7.74
CA GLU A 62 -6.01 -10.73 -7.04
C GLU A 62 -4.52 -10.90 -7.40
N GLN A 63 -4.06 -10.29 -8.50
CA GLN A 63 -2.64 -10.25 -8.83
C GLN A 63 -1.84 -9.48 -7.75
N PHE A 64 -2.47 -8.52 -7.07
CA PHE A 64 -1.98 -7.89 -5.85
C PHE A 64 -2.30 -8.76 -4.62
N PHE A 65 -1.72 -9.97 -4.57
CA PHE A 65 -1.98 -10.94 -3.49
C PHE A 65 -1.91 -10.33 -2.06
N LEU A 66 -0.89 -9.52 -1.79
CA LEU A 66 -0.75 -8.75 -0.56
C LEU A 66 -0.13 -7.38 -0.84
N TYR A 67 -0.67 -6.37 -0.19
CA TYR A 67 -0.27 -4.96 -0.28
C TYR A 67 -0.56 -4.32 -1.63
N PHE A 68 -0.97 -3.05 -1.57
CA PHE A 68 -1.30 -2.18 -2.70
C PHE A 68 -2.57 -2.53 -3.46
N GLU A 69 -3.28 -3.62 -3.12
CA GLU A 69 -4.57 -3.98 -3.71
C GLU A 69 -5.65 -2.93 -3.43
N ASP A 70 -5.69 -2.45 -2.19
CA ASP A 70 -6.64 -1.44 -1.72
C ASP A 70 -6.34 -0.05 -2.29
N LEU A 71 -5.05 0.31 -2.34
CA LEU A 71 -4.58 1.54 -2.98
C LEU A 71 -4.85 1.55 -4.49
N ASP A 72 -4.56 0.45 -5.21
CA ASP A 72 -4.91 0.32 -6.63
C ASP A 72 -6.40 0.54 -6.86
N TRP A 73 -7.23 -0.13 -6.05
CA TRP A 73 -8.69 -0.06 -6.17
C TRP A 73 -9.24 1.33 -5.89
N CYS A 74 -8.75 2.01 -4.84
CA CYS A 74 -9.14 3.39 -4.55
C CYS A 74 -8.71 4.35 -5.67
N LEU A 75 -7.53 4.16 -6.25
CA LEU A 75 -7.07 4.97 -7.39
C LEU A 75 -7.88 4.69 -8.67
N ARG A 76 -8.42 3.47 -8.84
CA ARG A 76 -9.38 3.17 -9.91
C ARG A 76 -10.73 3.84 -9.65
N ALA A 77 -11.26 3.75 -8.43
CA ALA A 77 -12.48 4.45 -8.02
C ALA A 77 -12.42 5.96 -8.33
N ARG A 78 -11.30 6.60 -7.99
CA ARG A 78 -11.06 8.02 -8.30
C ARG A 78 -11.03 8.31 -9.80
N ARG A 79 -10.42 7.44 -10.59
CA ARG A 79 -10.41 7.56 -12.06
C ARG A 79 -11.80 7.36 -12.68
N SER A 80 -12.67 6.60 -12.03
CA SER A 80 -14.08 6.45 -12.40
C SER A 80 -14.98 7.61 -11.91
N GLY A 81 -14.41 8.67 -11.34
CA GLY A 81 -15.13 9.87 -10.92
C GLY A 81 -15.65 9.87 -9.48
N PHE A 82 -15.37 8.82 -8.71
CA PHE A 82 -15.77 8.75 -7.30
C PHE A 82 -14.77 9.43 -6.38
N SER A 83 -15.26 9.96 -5.26
CA SER A 83 -14.40 10.47 -4.19
C SER A 83 -14.12 9.38 -3.16
N VAL A 84 -12.91 9.39 -2.60
CA VAL A 84 -12.53 8.54 -1.46
C VAL A 84 -12.36 9.45 -0.26
N MET A 85 -13.01 9.09 0.85
CA MET A 85 -12.98 9.86 2.09
C MET A 85 -12.58 8.97 3.27
N CYS A 86 -11.78 9.51 4.17
CA CYS A 86 -11.57 8.92 5.47
C CYS A 86 -12.58 9.52 6.46
N ILE A 87 -13.16 8.69 7.34
CA ILE A 87 -14.09 9.09 8.40
C ILE A 87 -13.41 8.79 9.75
N PRO A 88 -12.62 9.72 10.32
CA PRO A 88 -11.80 9.40 11.50
C PRO A 88 -12.61 9.17 12.78
N ALA A 89 -13.89 9.58 12.79
CA ALA A 89 -14.85 9.23 13.84
C ALA A 89 -15.19 7.72 13.87
N ALA A 90 -15.10 7.02 12.73
CA ALA A 90 -15.38 5.59 12.63
C ALA A 90 -14.08 4.78 12.86
N ARG A 91 -13.89 4.30 14.10
CA ARG A 91 -12.63 3.66 14.52
C ARG A 91 -12.73 2.14 14.48
N VAL A 92 -11.76 1.51 13.83
CA VAL A 92 -11.63 0.04 13.75
C VAL A 92 -10.28 -0.41 14.29
N TRP A 93 -10.31 -1.50 15.05
CA TRP A 93 -9.14 -2.10 15.66
C TRP A 93 -8.50 -3.12 14.72
N HIS A 94 -7.36 -2.76 14.12
CA HIS A 94 -6.65 -3.66 13.22
C HIS A 94 -5.50 -4.38 13.92
N ARG A 95 -5.58 -5.71 14.01
CA ARG A 95 -4.45 -6.56 14.38
C ARG A 95 -3.53 -6.82 13.18
N GLY A 96 -2.79 -5.78 12.76
CA GLY A 96 -1.92 -5.86 11.59
C GLY A 96 -0.77 -6.88 11.74
N GLY A 97 -0.48 -7.61 10.66
CA GLY A 97 0.61 -8.59 10.57
C GLY A 97 0.22 -10.03 10.91
N ALA A 98 -1.08 -10.35 11.02
CA ALA A 98 -1.56 -11.70 11.32
C ALA A 98 -1.26 -12.71 10.20
N SER A 99 -1.26 -12.30 8.93
CA SER A 99 -1.17 -13.22 7.79
C SER A 99 0.26 -13.71 7.49
N ILE A 100 1.25 -12.80 7.50
CA ILE A 100 2.64 -13.14 7.09
C ILE A 100 3.71 -12.59 8.05
N GLY A 101 3.32 -12.18 9.25
CA GLY A 101 4.21 -11.53 10.23
C GLY A 101 4.55 -10.09 9.83
N ARG A 102 4.80 -9.24 10.84
CA ARG A 102 5.30 -7.88 10.59
C ARG A 102 6.75 -7.96 10.10
N SER A 103 7.07 -7.19 9.07
CA SER A 103 8.43 -7.08 8.54
C SER A 103 9.06 -8.43 8.18
N SER A 104 8.31 -9.30 7.53
CA SER A 104 8.86 -10.54 6.96
C SER A 104 9.50 -10.28 5.59
N PRO A 105 10.43 -11.14 5.12
CA PRO A 105 10.94 -11.08 3.76
C PRO A 105 9.81 -11.10 2.70
N ARG A 106 8.74 -11.87 2.94
CA ARG A 106 7.55 -11.87 2.07
C ARG A 106 6.91 -10.48 1.98
N THR A 107 6.83 -9.75 3.10
CA THR A 107 6.35 -8.37 3.10
C THR A 107 7.18 -7.49 2.19
N THR A 108 8.51 -7.57 2.30
CA THR A 108 9.43 -6.83 1.42
C THR A 108 9.21 -7.16 -0.05
N LEU A 109 9.17 -8.45 -0.40
CA LEU A 109 8.99 -8.90 -1.78
C LEU A 109 7.71 -8.35 -2.39
N TYR A 110 6.56 -8.60 -1.74
CA TYR A 110 5.27 -8.15 -2.25
C TYR A 110 5.18 -6.63 -2.29
N SER A 111 5.71 -5.94 -1.27
CA SER A 111 5.64 -4.48 -1.21
C SER A 111 6.45 -3.82 -2.32
N VAL A 112 7.67 -4.25 -2.61
CA VAL A 112 8.45 -3.64 -3.70
C VAL A 112 7.87 -4.02 -5.06
N ARG A 113 7.52 -5.29 -5.27
CA ARG A 113 6.96 -5.80 -6.52
C ARG A 113 5.68 -5.05 -6.91
N ASN A 114 4.73 -4.99 -5.97
CA ASN A 114 3.43 -4.39 -6.20
C ASN A 114 3.52 -2.87 -6.32
N HIS A 115 4.45 -2.22 -5.61
CA HIS A 115 4.68 -0.77 -5.75
C HIS A 115 5.16 -0.40 -7.15
N LEU A 116 6.07 -1.18 -7.75
CA LEU A 116 6.53 -0.99 -9.13
C LEU A 116 5.39 -1.15 -10.14
N ALA A 117 4.54 -2.17 -9.95
CA ALA A 117 3.37 -2.41 -10.79
C ALA A 117 2.32 -1.29 -10.65
N LEU A 118 2.02 -0.88 -9.42
CA LEU A 118 1.10 0.22 -9.14
C LEU A 118 1.59 1.52 -9.80
N ALA A 119 2.89 1.82 -9.74
CA ALA A 119 3.44 3.02 -10.36
C ALA A 119 3.09 3.12 -11.84
N VAL A 120 3.26 2.02 -12.58
CA VAL A 120 2.88 1.90 -14.00
C VAL A 120 1.37 2.06 -14.18
N ARG A 121 0.56 1.35 -13.39
CA ARG A 121 -0.92 1.40 -13.50
C ARG A 121 -1.50 2.77 -13.17
N ALA A 122 -0.92 3.48 -12.21
CA ALA A 122 -1.44 4.74 -11.68
C ALA A 122 -0.95 5.97 -12.44
N THR A 123 0.25 5.92 -13.02
CA THR A 123 0.89 7.10 -13.61
C THR A 123 1.13 6.96 -15.12
N GLY A 124 0.92 5.76 -15.66
CA GLY A 124 1.22 5.40 -17.06
C GLY A 124 2.61 4.76 -17.18
N TRP A 125 2.81 4.00 -18.26
CA TRP A 125 4.02 3.19 -18.46
C TRP A 125 5.33 3.98 -18.32
N ARG A 126 5.47 5.08 -19.05
CA ARG A 126 6.70 5.89 -19.07
C ARG A 126 6.97 6.54 -17.72
N THR A 127 5.98 7.24 -17.16
CA THR A 127 6.13 7.92 -15.87
C THR A 127 6.37 6.94 -14.75
N GLY A 128 5.65 5.82 -14.72
CA GLY A 128 5.79 4.79 -13.68
C GLY A 128 7.20 4.22 -13.64
N GLN A 129 7.76 3.86 -14.81
CA GLN A 129 9.12 3.33 -14.89
C GLN A 129 10.19 4.33 -14.42
N LEU A 130 10.01 5.62 -14.68
CA LEU A 130 10.93 6.66 -14.21
C LEU A 130 10.96 6.76 -12.67
N THR A 131 9.89 6.35 -11.98
CA THR A 131 9.83 6.34 -10.51
C THR A 131 10.45 5.08 -9.89
N TRP A 132 10.73 4.03 -10.66
CA TRP A 132 11.23 2.76 -10.13
C TRP A 132 12.50 2.88 -9.30
N PRO A 133 13.55 3.65 -9.71
CA PRO A 133 14.73 3.81 -8.86
C PRO A 133 14.40 4.44 -7.50
N LEU A 134 13.46 5.39 -7.45
CA LEU A 134 13.02 6.02 -6.20
C LEU A 134 12.25 5.03 -5.32
N ILE A 135 11.41 4.19 -5.91
CA ILE A 135 10.66 3.13 -5.22
C ILE A 135 11.63 2.10 -4.60
N VAL A 136 12.61 1.65 -5.37
CA VAL A 136 13.61 0.70 -4.89
C VAL A 136 14.47 1.31 -3.79
N ALA A 137 14.92 2.56 -3.97
CA ALA A 137 15.67 3.29 -2.95
C ALA A 137 14.86 3.48 -1.66
N TYR A 138 13.55 3.76 -1.77
CA TYR A 138 12.65 3.87 -0.62
C TYR A 138 12.54 2.56 0.15
N HIS A 139 12.29 1.43 -0.52
CA HIS A 139 12.19 0.12 0.13
C HIS A 139 13.54 -0.32 0.71
N ALA A 140 14.65 -0.06 0.00
CA ALA A 140 16.00 -0.28 0.53
C ALA A 140 16.25 0.55 1.79
N ALA A 141 15.95 1.85 1.77
CA ALA A 141 16.11 2.74 2.94
C ALA A 141 15.23 2.30 4.11
N TYR A 142 14.00 1.82 3.85
CA TYR A 142 13.13 1.28 4.88
C TYR A 142 13.73 0.04 5.56
N ILE A 143 14.25 -0.91 4.76
CA ILE A 143 14.97 -2.06 5.31
C ILE A 143 16.17 -1.56 6.12
N LEU A 144 16.98 -0.66 5.55
CA LEU A 144 18.20 -0.16 6.17
C LEU A 144 17.95 0.55 7.53
N ALA A 145 16.86 1.29 7.64
CA ALA A 145 16.48 1.97 8.88
C ALA A 145 16.05 0.99 9.99
N ASN A 146 15.63 -0.23 9.65
CA ASN A 146 15.14 -1.24 10.58
C ASN A 146 16.18 -2.36 10.75
N ARG A 147 17.34 -2.03 11.31
CA ARG A 147 18.53 -2.92 11.40
C ARG A 147 18.29 -4.27 12.07
N GLU A 148 17.36 -4.35 13.01
CA GLU A 148 16.97 -5.61 13.66
C GLU A 148 16.29 -6.60 12.72
N GLN A 149 15.87 -6.15 11.53
CA GLN A 149 15.22 -6.97 10.49
C GLN A 149 16.20 -7.37 9.38
N TRP A 150 17.47 -6.96 9.43
CA TRP A 150 18.43 -7.26 8.37
C TRP A 150 18.81 -8.73 8.37
N THR A 151 18.22 -9.48 7.46
CA THR A 151 18.66 -10.85 7.15
C THR A 151 18.96 -10.95 5.66
N VAL A 152 19.81 -11.90 5.27
CA VAL A 152 20.06 -12.23 3.85
C VAL A 152 18.74 -12.49 3.12
N ALA A 153 17.73 -13.02 3.82
CA ALA A 153 16.39 -13.22 3.27
C ALA A 153 15.70 -11.92 2.87
N HIS A 154 15.87 -10.81 3.60
CA HIS A 154 15.29 -9.51 3.22
C HIS A 154 15.96 -8.90 1.99
N VAL A 155 17.28 -9.03 1.87
CA VAL A 155 18.01 -8.58 0.67
C VAL A 155 17.58 -9.40 -0.54
N ARG A 156 17.51 -10.73 -0.39
CA ARG A 156 17.02 -11.63 -1.43
C ARG A 156 15.57 -11.29 -1.83
N ALA A 157 14.70 -11.02 -0.86
CA ALA A 157 13.32 -10.64 -1.11
C ALA A 157 13.19 -9.30 -1.85
N LEU A 158 14.02 -8.31 -1.52
CA LEU A 158 14.08 -7.04 -2.25
C LEU A 158 14.47 -7.28 -3.72
N VAL A 159 15.55 -8.04 -3.96
CA VAL A 159 16.02 -8.35 -5.33
C VAL A 159 14.96 -9.12 -6.13
N LEU A 160 14.37 -10.16 -5.54
CA LEU A 160 13.32 -10.95 -6.17
C LEU A 160 12.07 -10.10 -6.46
N GLY A 161 11.65 -9.27 -5.51
CA GLY A 161 10.49 -8.40 -5.69
C GLY A 161 10.71 -7.37 -6.79
N VAL A 162 11.91 -6.80 -6.91
CA VAL A 162 12.29 -5.92 -8.04
C VAL A 162 12.23 -6.68 -9.36
N PHE A 163 12.85 -7.87 -9.43
CA PHE A 163 12.83 -8.69 -10.64
C PHE A 163 11.41 -9.04 -11.07
N HIS A 164 10.55 -9.48 -10.15
CA HIS A 164 9.15 -9.79 -10.44
C HIS A 164 8.35 -8.56 -10.85
N GLY A 165 8.56 -7.41 -10.20
CA GLY A 165 7.88 -6.17 -10.53
C GLY A 165 8.24 -5.68 -11.93
N VAL A 166 9.53 -5.70 -12.29
CA VAL A 166 10.01 -5.32 -13.62
C VAL A 166 9.52 -6.31 -14.70
N ALA A 167 9.51 -7.61 -14.39
CA ALA A 167 9.06 -8.64 -15.30
C ALA A 167 7.52 -8.75 -15.40
N GLY A 168 6.76 -7.95 -14.64
CA GLY A 168 5.29 -8.03 -14.59
C GLY A 168 4.74 -9.33 -14.01
N ARG A 169 5.54 -10.06 -13.22
CA ARG A 169 5.14 -11.32 -12.58
C ARG A 169 4.44 -11.02 -11.26
N LEU A 170 3.11 -10.94 -11.31
CA LEU A 170 2.26 -10.73 -10.14
C LEU A 170 1.57 -12.04 -9.70
N GLY A 171 0.79 -12.00 -8.62
CA GLY A 171 0.13 -13.16 -8.02
C GLY A 171 0.78 -13.65 -6.73
N GLU A 172 0.39 -14.82 -6.26
CA GLU A 172 1.00 -15.44 -5.08
C GLU A 172 2.31 -16.15 -5.44
N GLU A 173 3.36 -15.91 -4.67
CA GLU A 173 4.61 -16.66 -4.76
C GLU A 173 4.58 -17.91 -3.86
N PRO A 174 5.05 -19.07 -4.37
CA PRO A 174 5.33 -20.24 -3.54
C PRO A 174 6.22 -19.86 -2.35
N SER A 175 6.00 -20.48 -1.20
CA SER A 175 6.75 -20.19 0.04
C SER A 175 8.27 -20.25 -0.17
N ILE A 176 8.91 -19.08 -0.03
CA ILE A 176 10.37 -18.86 0.00
C ILE A 176 10.95 -19.29 1.34
#